data_AF-A0A3C0VWA2-F1
#
_entry.id   AF-A0A3C0VWA2-F1
#
_cell.length_a   1.000
_cell.length_b   1.000
_cell.length_c   1.000
_cell.angle_alpha   90.00
_cell.angle_beta   90.00
_cell.angle_gamma   90.00
#
_symmetry.space_group_name_H-M   'P 1'
#
loop_
_entity.id
_entity.type
_entity.pdbx_description
1 polymer ?
#
loop_
_entity_poly.entity_id
_entity_poly.type
_entity_poly.pdbx_seq_one_letter_code
_entity_poly.pdbx_strand_id
1 'polypeptide(L)'
;MNREQQSQWEFGDLFEHKSEPPAETKKVYSVAELNRRARNLLENQLGDVWVEGEVSGLRHHSSGHSYFAIKDESGQVSCALFRGTSSETRTHLKDGAMVLVQAQVTIYEPRGQYQLIVRKVELRGRGALQAKYEQLKAKLNEEGLFSAERKRALPEYPARVGIVTSPTGAALRDVLHVIDRRNRSIELVLEPCRVQGEGAADEMVDALRRLNHWSHKNWDALDLILLTRGG
;
A
#
# COMPACT_ATOMS: atom_id res chain seq x y z
N MET A 1 19.77 -70.43 25.24
CA MET A 1 19.00 -71.06 24.14
C MET A 1 17.62 -70.45 24.13
N ASN A 2 17.33 -69.57 23.18
CA ASN A 2 15.98 -69.07 22.99
C ASN A 2 15.68 -68.92 21.49
N ARG A 3 14.44 -69.27 21.17
CA ARG A 3 13.87 -69.65 19.87
C ARG A 3 14.05 -68.63 18.74
N GLU A 4 14.30 -69.16 17.55
CA GLU A 4 14.03 -68.52 16.26
C GLU A 4 12.51 -68.46 16.00
N GLN A 5 12.06 -67.35 15.43
CA GLN A 5 10.79 -67.26 14.69
C GLN A 5 11.06 -66.58 13.34
N GLN A 6 10.74 -67.30 12.27
CA GLN A 6 10.68 -66.82 10.90
C GLN A 6 9.55 -65.80 10.72
N SER A 7 9.79 -64.79 9.89
CA SER A 7 8.77 -64.20 9.00
C SER A 7 9.25 -64.56 7.59
N GLN A 8 8.65 -65.51 6.87
CA GLN A 8 7.44 -65.37 6.04
C GLN A 8 7.42 -64.04 5.28
N TRP A 9 7.28 -64.13 3.94
CA TRP A 9 7.30 -63.05 2.92
C TRP A 9 8.67 -62.76 2.27
N GLU A 10 9.10 -63.65 1.37
CA GLU A 10 10.02 -63.33 0.27
C GLU A 10 9.25 -62.58 -0.82
N PHE A 11 9.63 -61.32 -1.12
CA PHE A 11 9.09 -60.53 -2.24
C PHE A 11 9.96 -60.67 -3.49
N GLY A 12 10.33 -61.91 -3.85
CA GLY A 12 10.91 -62.22 -5.15
C GLY A 12 9.79 -62.28 -6.20
N ASP A 13 9.97 -61.59 -7.32
CA ASP A 13 9.23 -61.79 -8.57
C ASP A 13 7.83 -61.18 -8.72
N LEU A 14 7.66 -59.87 -8.45
CA LEU A 14 6.44 -59.15 -8.88
C LEU A 14 6.63 -57.94 -9.81
N PHE A 15 7.86 -57.60 -10.21
CA PHE A 15 8.08 -56.50 -11.15
C PHE A 15 9.12 -56.87 -12.20
N GLU A 16 8.72 -57.73 -13.15
CA GLU A 16 9.42 -57.89 -14.42
C GLU A 16 9.52 -56.55 -15.14
N HIS A 17 10.76 -56.21 -15.53
CA HIS A 17 11.12 -55.02 -16.28
C HIS A 17 10.43 -54.96 -17.65
N LYS A 18 9.43 -54.08 -17.80
CA LYS A 18 9.18 -53.42 -19.09
C LYS A 18 9.93 -52.10 -19.10
N SER A 19 10.92 -52.01 -19.98
CA SER A 19 11.73 -50.84 -20.26
C SER A 19 10.87 -49.75 -20.92
N GLU A 20 10.33 -48.85 -20.09
CA GLU A 20 9.81 -47.56 -20.55
C GLU A 20 10.98 -46.62 -20.95
N PRO A 21 10.81 -45.77 -21.98
CA PRO A 21 11.82 -44.78 -22.35
C PRO A 21 12.14 -43.89 -21.14
N PRO A 22 13.39 -43.41 -20.97
CA PRO A 22 13.77 -42.67 -19.77
C PRO A 22 12.89 -41.43 -19.66
N ALA A 23 11.93 -41.46 -18.73
CA ALA A 23 11.10 -40.33 -18.39
C ALA A 23 12.03 -39.16 -18.06
N GLU A 24 11.83 -38.00 -18.70
CA GLU A 24 12.55 -36.78 -18.36
C GLU A 24 12.56 -36.63 -16.85
N THR A 25 13.73 -36.80 -16.24
CA THR A 25 13.87 -36.77 -14.79
C THR A 25 13.51 -35.36 -14.34
N LYS A 26 12.28 -35.18 -13.84
CA LYS A 26 11.82 -33.93 -13.26
C LYS A 26 12.83 -33.50 -12.21
N LYS A 27 13.50 -32.37 -12.44
CA LYS A 27 14.50 -31.86 -11.52
C LYS A 27 13.80 -31.29 -10.29
N VAL A 28 13.84 -32.04 -9.18
CA VAL A 28 13.26 -31.64 -7.89
C VAL A 28 14.30 -30.82 -7.12
N TYR A 29 13.89 -29.68 -6.58
CA TYR A 29 14.71 -28.85 -5.69
C TYR A 29 14.12 -28.86 -4.28
N SER A 30 14.97 -28.90 -3.26
CA SER A 30 14.55 -28.51 -1.92
C SER A 30 14.27 -27.00 -1.85
N VAL A 31 13.49 -26.56 -0.86
CA VAL A 31 13.17 -25.13 -0.67
C VAL A 31 14.45 -24.29 -0.52
N ALA A 32 15.43 -24.79 0.24
CA ALA A 32 16.70 -24.10 0.44
C ALA A 32 17.51 -24.00 -0.87
N GLU A 33 17.55 -25.07 -1.67
CA GLU A 33 18.21 -25.05 -2.98
C GLU A 33 17.52 -24.11 -3.96
N LEU A 34 16.19 -24.08 -3.96
CA LEU A 34 15.41 -23.18 -4.80
C LEU A 34 15.69 -21.72 -4.43
N ASN A 35 15.63 -21.38 -3.14
CA ASN A 35 15.90 -20.03 -2.66
C ASN A 35 17.34 -19.59 -2.96
N ARG A 36 18.33 -20.45 -2.72
CA ARG A 36 19.73 -20.17 -3.05
C ARG A 36 19.92 -19.97 -4.54
N ARG A 37 19.29 -20.80 -5.38
CA ARG A 37 19.35 -20.67 -6.84
C ARG A 37 18.69 -19.37 -7.32
N ALA A 38 17.53 -19.02 -6.76
CA ALA A 38 16.82 -17.78 -7.09
C ALA A 38 17.62 -16.54 -6.67
N ARG A 39 18.23 -16.55 -5.48
CA ARG A 39 19.14 -15.48 -5.04
C ARG A 39 20.27 -15.31 -6.04
N ASN A 40 20.97 -16.38 -6.38
CA ASN A 40 22.12 -16.30 -7.30
C ASN A 40 21.71 -15.75 -8.66
N LEU A 41 20.53 -16.11 -9.18
CA LEU A 41 20.01 -15.55 -10.43
C LEU A 41 19.74 -14.06 -10.32
N LEU A 42 19.07 -13.61 -9.25
CA LEU A 42 18.77 -12.20 -9.03
C LEU A 42 20.03 -11.36 -8.82
N GLU A 43 20.95 -11.83 -7.97
CA GLU A 43 22.22 -11.14 -7.69
C GLU A 43 23.08 -11.03 -8.94
N ASN A 44 23.13 -12.08 -9.78
CA ASN A 44 23.91 -12.05 -11.01
C ASN A 44 23.28 -11.21 -12.12
N GLN A 45 21.94 -11.16 -12.22
CA GLN A 45 21.26 -10.44 -13.30
C GLN A 45 20.99 -8.97 -12.98
N LEU A 46 20.67 -8.63 -11.73
CA LEU A 46 20.35 -7.27 -11.31
C LEU A 46 21.50 -6.61 -10.57
N GLY A 47 22.20 -7.34 -9.71
CA GLY A 47 23.34 -6.84 -8.95
C GLY A 47 23.03 -5.59 -8.11
N ASP A 48 23.83 -4.54 -8.31
CA ASP A 48 23.66 -3.24 -7.66
C ASP A 48 22.73 -2.35 -8.49
N VAL A 49 21.68 -1.86 -7.86
CA VAL A 49 20.62 -1.07 -8.49
C VAL A 49 20.41 0.26 -7.78
N TRP A 50 19.76 1.18 -8.50
CA TRP A 50 19.21 2.41 -7.97
C TRP A 50 17.69 2.34 -8.07
N VAL A 51 17.01 2.56 -6.94
CA VAL A 51 15.54 2.49 -6.84
C VAL A 51 15.01 3.78 -6.26
N GLU A 52 14.03 4.37 -6.93
CA GLU A 52 13.32 5.56 -6.47
C GLU A 52 11.95 5.17 -5.91
N GLY A 53 11.55 5.78 -4.80
CA GLY A 53 10.19 5.62 -4.27
C GLY A 53 10.02 6.23 -2.87
N GLU A 54 8.82 6.06 -2.34
CA GLU A 54 8.46 6.58 -1.01
C GLU A 54 8.83 5.57 0.07
N VAL A 55 9.48 6.04 1.14
CA VAL A 55 9.75 5.23 2.33
C VAL A 55 8.45 4.98 3.09
N SER A 56 8.21 3.72 3.45
CA SER A 56 7.05 3.32 4.25
C SER A 56 7.45 2.27 5.30
N GLY A 57 6.86 2.37 6.50
CA GLY A 57 7.00 1.38 7.55
C GLY A 57 8.42 1.30 8.13
N LEU A 58 9.12 2.42 8.25
CA LEU A 58 10.45 2.51 8.83
C LEU A 58 10.47 2.05 10.29
N ARG A 59 11.30 1.04 10.57
CA ARG A 59 11.51 0.44 11.90
C ARG A 59 12.99 0.40 12.22
N HIS A 60 13.35 0.96 13.37
CA HIS A 60 14.70 0.85 13.92
C HIS A 60 14.76 -0.33 14.90
N HIS A 61 15.72 -1.23 14.68
CA HIS A 61 15.98 -2.36 15.56
C HIS A 61 17.04 -2.01 16.60
N SER A 62 16.99 -2.64 17.77
CA SER A 62 17.95 -2.41 18.88
C SER A 62 19.41 -2.70 18.51
N SER A 63 19.63 -3.53 17.48
CA SER A 63 20.95 -3.84 16.91
C SER A 63 21.53 -2.72 16.02
N GLY A 64 20.80 -1.62 15.82
CA GLY A 64 21.20 -0.52 14.95
C GLY A 64 20.91 -0.74 13.46
N HIS A 65 20.17 -1.78 13.11
CA HIS A 65 19.65 -1.99 11.76
C HIS A 65 18.32 -1.25 11.56
N SER A 66 18.05 -0.81 10.34
CA SER A 66 16.76 -0.23 9.98
C SER A 66 16.11 -1.07 8.88
N TYR A 67 14.82 -1.34 9.03
CA TYR A 67 14.03 -2.06 8.05
C TYR A 67 12.88 -1.16 7.61
N PHE A 68 12.63 -1.08 6.32
CA PHE A 68 11.57 -0.26 5.72
C PHE A 68 11.17 -0.85 4.38
N ALA A 69 10.14 -0.30 3.74
CA ALA A 69 9.84 -0.57 2.35
C ALA A 69 10.00 0.70 1.51
N ILE A 70 10.37 0.52 0.24
CA ILE A 70 10.23 1.55 -0.79
C ILE A 70 9.01 1.16 -1.61
N LYS A 71 8.07 2.09 -1.79
CA LYS A 71 6.84 1.87 -2.55
C LYS A 71 6.70 2.90 -3.69
N ASP A 72 5.99 2.48 -4.73
CA ASP A 72 5.45 3.32 -5.80
C ASP A 72 3.94 3.08 -5.96
N GLU A 73 3.34 3.53 -7.07
CA GLU A 73 1.90 3.37 -7.34
C GLU A 73 1.47 1.91 -7.54
N SER A 74 2.39 1.04 -7.94
CA SER A 74 2.13 -0.31 -8.43
C SER A 74 2.67 -1.42 -7.52
N GLY A 75 3.63 -1.10 -6.66
CA GLY A 75 4.33 -2.11 -5.86
C GLY A 75 5.15 -1.55 -4.71
N GLN A 76 5.72 -2.48 -3.94
CA GLN A 76 6.64 -2.18 -2.86
C GLN A 76 7.72 -3.25 -2.73
N VAL A 77 8.89 -2.86 -2.23
CA VAL A 77 10.01 -3.76 -1.96
C VAL A 77 10.57 -3.55 -0.56
N SER A 78 10.81 -4.65 0.16
CA SER A 78 11.42 -4.61 1.49
C SER A 78 12.89 -4.25 1.41
N CYS A 79 13.34 -3.40 2.31
CA CYS A 79 14.68 -2.85 2.38
C CYS A 79 15.28 -3.08 3.76
N ALA A 80 16.56 -3.48 3.79
CA ALA A 80 17.34 -3.61 5.00
C ALA A 80 18.57 -2.69 4.94
N LEU A 81 18.73 -1.84 5.94
CA LEU A 81 19.88 -0.97 6.13
C LEU A 81 20.67 -1.43 7.36
N PHE A 82 21.88 -1.94 7.16
CA PHE A 82 22.71 -2.46 8.25
C PHE A 82 23.40 -1.35 9.05
N ARG A 83 23.88 -1.72 10.24
CA ARG A 83 24.41 -0.77 11.23
C ARG A 83 25.65 -0.02 10.75
N GLY A 84 26.43 -0.63 9.85
CA GLY A 84 27.71 -0.10 9.37
C GLY A 84 27.58 0.99 8.31
N THR A 85 26.37 1.25 7.80
CA THR A 85 26.13 2.29 6.79
C THR A 85 26.18 3.68 7.41
N SER A 86 26.64 4.68 6.65
CA SER A 86 26.92 6.04 7.14
C SER A 86 25.72 6.67 7.87
N SER A 87 25.99 7.48 8.90
CA SER A 87 24.94 8.24 9.62
C SER A 87 24.19 9.19 8.68
N GLU A 88 24.90 9.78 7.71
CA GLU A 88 24.34 10.64 6.66
C GLU A 88 23.21 9.93 5.88
N THR A 89 23.41 8.66 5.53
CA THR A 89 22.41 7.82 4.86
C THR A 89 21.13 7.65 5.71
N ARG A 90 21.27 7.59 7.03
CA ARG A 90 20.12 7.42 7.94
C ARG A 90 19.31 8.69 8.11
N THR A 91 19.94 9.86 8.08
CA THR A 91 19.27 11.15 8.28
C THR A 91 18.18 11.40 7.24
N HIS A 92 18.31 10.82 6.05
CA HIS A 92 17.34 10.95 4.96
C HIS A 92 16.16 9.97 5.05
N LEU A 93 16.21 8.94 5.89
CA LEU A 93 15.15 7.95 6.03
C LEU A 93 14.08 8.42 7.02
N LYS A 94 12.90 8.75 6.47
CA LYS A 94 11.68 9.03 7.23
C LYS A 94 10.49 8.48 6.45
N ASP A 95 9.47 7.97 7.14
CA ASP A 95 8.22 7.57 6.47
C ASP A 95 7.63 8.75 5.69
N GLY A 96 7.17 8.48 4.47
CA GLY A 96 6.67 9.48 3.52
C GLY A 96 7.76 10.24 2.75
N ALA A 97 9.05 10.00 3.02
CA ALA A 97 10.12 10.63 2.25
C ALA A 97 10.28 9.97 0.88
N MET A 98 10.37 10.77 -0.17
CA MET A 98 10.82 10.31 -1.48
C MET A 98 12.33 10.19 -1.48
N VAL A 99 12.84 9.01 -1.85
CA VAL A 99 14.27 8.71 -1.77
C VAL A 99 14.73 8.02 -3.05
N LEU A 100 15.99 8.23 -3.39
CA LEU A 100 16.74 7.43 -4.34
C LEU A 100 17.72 6.58 -3.56
N VAL A 101 17.63 5.26 -3.72
CA VAL A 101 18.34 4.29 -2.90
C VAL A 101 19.25 3.45 -3.77
N GLN A 102 20.54 3.45 -3.45
CA GLN A 102 21.49 2.50 -4.00
C GLN A 102 21.49 1.24 -3.14
N ALA A 103 21.19 0.11 -3.75
CA ALA A 103 21.07 -1.15 -3.03
C ALA A 103 21.50 -2.34 -3.87
N GLN A 104 21.86 -3.42 -3.18
CA GLN A 104 22.06 -4.72 -3.79
C GLN A 104 20.76 -5.53 -3.71
N VAL A 105 20.35 -6.12 -4.83
CA VAL A 105 19.20 -7.01 -4.89
C VAL A 105 19.55 -8.38 -4.30
N THR A 106 18.72 -8.92 -3.41
CA THR A 106 18.94 -10.25 -2.83
C THR A 106 17.64 -10.94 -2.38
N ILE A 107 17.76 -12.17 -1.89
CA ILE A 107 16.69 -12.91 -1.20
C ILE A 107 17.08 -13.18 0.26
N TYR A 108 16.16 -12.87 1.18
CA TYR A 108 16.21 -13.35 2.55
C TYR A 108 15.86 -14.84 2.59
N GLU A 109 16.89 -15.68 2.52
CA GLU A 109 16.83 -17.15 2.39
C GLU A 109 15.86 -17.84 3.36
N PRO A 110 15.84 -17.50 4.66
CA PRO A 110 14.95 -18.15 5.61
C PRO A 110 13.47 -18.04 5.26
N ARG A 111 13.07 -17.01 4.50
CA ARG A 111 11.67 -16.79 4.08
C ARG A 111 11.49 -16.77 2.56
N GLY A 112 12.56 -16.90 1.78
CA GLY A 112 12.50 -16.77 0.32
C GLY A 112 12.01 -15.39 -0.15
N GLN A 113 12.16 -14.34 0.67
CA GLN A 113 11.61 -13.02 0.37
C GLN A 113 12.60 -12.14 -0.39
N TYR A 114 12.14 -11.55 -1.48
CA TYR A 114 12.87 -10.54 -2.25
C TYR A 114 13.10 -9.28 -1.40
N GLN A 115 14.32 -8.77 -1.38
CA GLN A 115 14.67 -7.56 -0.62
C GLN A 115 15.86 -6.81 -1.21
N LEU A 116 16.02 -5.57 -0.77
CA LEU A 116 17.15 -4.70 -1.09
C LEU A 116 18.05 -4.52 0.14
N ILE A 117 19.35 -4.77 -0.02
CA ILE A 117 20.37 -4.39 0.98
C ILE A 117 20.86 -3.00 0.64
N VAL A 118 20.44 -2.02 1.42
CA VAL A 118 20.67 -0.60 1.15
C VAL A 118 22.10 -0.21 1.53
N ARG A 119 22.78 0.47 0.61
CA ARG A 119 24.15 0.99 0.79
C ARG A 119 24.20 2.51 0.86
N LYS A 120 23.33 3.20 0.11
CA LYS A 120 23.24 4.66 0.10
C LYS A 120 21.80 5.09 -0.06
N VAL A 121 21.42 6.18 0.59
CA VAL A 121 20.12 6.83 0.48
C VAL A 121 20.36 8.29 0.19
N GLU A 122 19.77 8.76 -0.89
CA GLU A 122 19.74 10.17 -1.26
C GLU A 122 18.29 10.64 -1.17
N LEU A 123 18.08 11.82 -0.57
CA LEU A 123 16.76 12.42 -0.57
C LEU A 123 16.44 12.85 -2.01
N ARG A 124 15.49 12.19 -2.65
CA ARG A 124 14.91 12.71 -3.90
C ARG A 124 13.95 13.80 -3.50
N GLY A 125 14.28 15.01 -3.92
CA GLY A 125 13.64 16.22 -3.43
C GLY A 125 12.11 16.12 -3.43
N ARG A 126 11.53 16.57 -2.31
CA ARG A 126 10.16 17.09 -2.22
C ARG A 126 9.74 17.88 -3.48
N GLY A 127 10.69 18.48 -4.20
CA GLY A 127 10.49 19.32 -5.38
C GLY A 127 9.59 18.78 -6.49
N ALA A 128 9.63 17.50 -6.89
CA ALA A 128 8.81 17.09 -8.05
C ALA A 128 7.31 17.01 -7.72
N LEU A 129 6.96 16.33 -6.62
CA LEU A 129 5.57 16.24 -6.16
C LEU A 129 5.09 17.60 -5.59
N GLN A 130 5.94 18.31 -4.86
CA GLN A 130 5.65 19.66 -4.38
C GLN A 130 5.48 20.64 -5.54
N ALA A 131 6.31 20.58 -6.59
CA ALA A 131 6.14 21.43 -7.77
C ALA A 131 4.88 21.06 -8.54
N LYS A 132 4.55 19.77 -8.71
CA LYS A 132 3.26 19.36 -9.30
C LYS A 132 2.08 19.87 -8.47
N TYR A 133 2.17 19.78 -7.14
CA TYR A 133 1.17 20.30 -6.22
C TYR A 133 1.04 21.83 -6.31
N GLU A 134 2.16 22.56 -6.32
CA GLU A 134 2.20 24.02 -6.44
C GLU A 134 1.72 24.50 -7.81
N GLN A 135 2.09 23.81 -8.90
CA GLN A 135 1.57 24.07 -10.25
C GLN A 135 0.07 23.84 -10.32
N LEU A 136 -0.43 22.73 -9.78
CA LEU A 136 -1.86 22.44 -9.75
C LEU A 136 -2.60 23.48 -8.89
N LYS A 137 -2.06 23.82 -7.73
CA LYS A 137 -2.64 24.84 -6.85
C LYS A 137 -2.66 26.22 -7.53
N ALA A 138 -1.58 26.60 -8.21
CA ALA A 138 -1.50 27.85 -8.97
C ALA A 138 -2.54 27.87 -10.09
N LYS A 139 -2.63 26.80 -10.89
CA LYS A 139 -3.64 26.65 -11.95
C LYS A 139 -5.07 26.78 -11.40
N LEU A 140 -5.41 26.04 -10.35
CA LEU A 140 -6.75 26.12 -9.73
C LEU A 140 -7.04 27.49 -9.10
N ASN A 141 -6.00 28.20 -8.65
CA ASN A 141 -6.10 29.56 -8.14
C ASN A 141 -6.32 30.58 -9.26
N GLU A 142 -5.63 30.43 -10.39
CA GLU A 142 -5.85 31.22 -11.61
C GLU A 142 -7.25 31.00 -12.21
N GLU A 143 -7.76 29.77 -12.16
CA GLU A 143 -9.15 29.45 -12.49
C GLU A 143 -10.17 30.06 -11.48
N GLY A 144 -9.68 30.69 -10.41
CA GLY A 144 -10.51 31.39 -9.42
C GLY A 144 -11.27 30.46 -8.48
N LEU A 145 -10.97 29.16 -8.46
CA LEU A 145 -11.70 28.17 -7.67
C LEU A 145 -11.57 28.37 -6.16
N PHE A 146 -10.51 29.08 -5.71
CA PHE A 146 -10.30 29.44 -4.30
C PHE A 146 -10.74 30.86 -3.94
N SER A 147 -11.30 31.61 -4.89
CA SER A 147 -11.73 33.00 -4.66
C SER A 147 -12.70 33.10 -3.48
N ALA A 148 -12.46 34.08 -2.61
CA ALA A 148 -13.32 34.30 -1.44
C ALA A 148 -14.78 34.62 -1.85
N GLU A 149 -14.96 35.29 -2.99
CA GLU A 149 -16.27 35.65 -3.56
C GLU A 149 -17.12 34.43 -3.93
N ARG A 150 -16.50 33.27 -4.23
CA ARG A 150 -17.21 32.02 -4.50
C ARG A 150 -17.62 31.27 -3.22
N LYS A 151 -17.07 31.63 -2.06
CA LYS A 151 -17.36 30.95 -0.81
C LYS A 151 -18.75 31.38 -0.32
N ARG A 152 -19.61 30.39 -0.09
CA ARG A 152 -20.93 30.58 0.52
C ARG A 152 -20.77 30.59 2.05
N ALA A 153 -21.53 31.44 2.73
CA ALA A 153 -21.59 31.43 4.19
C ALA A 153 -22.09 30.06 4.68
N LEU A 154 -21.46 29.53 5.72
CA LEU A 154 -21.89 28.29 6.34
C LEU A 154 -23.04 28.57 7.31
N PRO A 155 -24.06 27.69 7.36
CA PRO A 155 -25.12 27.82 8.34
C PRO A 155 -24.56 27.62 9.75
N GLU A 156 -24.99 28.46 10.69
CA GLU A 156 -24.54 28.39 12.09
C GLU A 156 -25.12 27.17 12.83
N TYR A 157 -26.36 26.81 12.49
CA TYR A 157 -27.09 25.68 13.08
C TYR A 157 -27.74 24.83 11.99
N PRO A 158 -27.00 23.92 11.33
CA PRO A 158 -27.58 23.02 10.35
C PRO A 158 -28.48 22.00 11.03
N ALA A 159 -29.70 21.84 10.51
CA ALA A 159 -30.65 20.81 10.90
C ALA A 159 -30.49 19.54 10.05
N ARG A 160 -30.11 19.68 8.78
CA ARG A 160 -29.95 18.54 7.86
C ARG A 160 -28.69 18.65 7.00
N VAL A 161 -27.88 17.59 7.03
CA VAL A 161 -26.56 17.54 6.39
C VAL A 161 -26.50 16.37 5.41
N GLY A 162 -26.18 16.67 4.15
CA GLY A 162 -25.80 15.64 3.17
C GLY A 162 -24.37 15.19 3.41
N ILE A 163 -24.09 13.89 3.31
CA ILE A 163 -22.73 13.35 3.46
C ILE A 163 -22.39 12.59 2.18
N VAL A 164 -21.30 12.98 1.52
CA VAL A 164 -20.72 12.24 0.40
C VAL A 164 -19.43 11.59 0.89
N THR A 165 -19.40 10.26 0.99
CA THR A 165 -18.22 9.52 1.47
C THR A 165 -18.28 8.04 1.11
N SER A 166 -17.19 7.32 1.39
CA SER A 166 -17.17 5.86 1.30
C SER A 166 -17.90 5.23 2.50
N PRO A 167 -18.85 4.30 2.29
CA PRO A 167 -19.58 3.62 3.37
C PRO A 167 -18.68 2.89 4.37
N THR A 168 -17.52 2.40 3.91
CA THR A 168 -16.58 1.61 4.70
C THR A 168 -15.45 2.45 5.30
N GLY A 169 -15.39 3.75 4.98
CA GLY A 169 -14.32 4.65 5.40
C GLY A 169 -14.41 5.06 6.87
N ALA A 170 -13.25 5.29 7.50
CA ALA A 170 -13.16 5.85 8.86
C ALA A 170 -13.81 7.25 8.95
N ALA A 171 -13.74 8.04 7.88
CA ALA A 171 -14.30 9.39 7.83
C ALA A 171 -15.81 9.44 8.14
N LEU A 172 -16.61 8.45 7.69
CA LEU A 172 -18.03 8.39 8.03
C LEU A 172 -18.22 8.19 9.54
N ARG A 173 -17.40 7.32 10.16
CA ARG A 173 -17.46 7.06 11.60
C ARG A 173 -17.09 8.31 12.40
N ASP A 174 -16.09 9.07 11.94
CA ASP A 174 -15.69 10.31 12.59
C ASP A 174 -16.80 11.36 12.55
N VAL A 175 -17.45 11.52 11.39
CA VAL A 175 -18.60 12.41 11.25
C VAL A 175 -19.74 12.00 12.18
N LEU A 176 -20.11 10.72 12.17
CA LEU A 176 -21.15 10.19 13.05
C LEU A 176 -20.81 10.39 14.53
N HIS A 177 -19.56 10.14 14.93
CA HIS A 177 -19.11 10.31 16.31
C HIS A 177 -19.15 11.78 16.76
N VAL A 178 -18.72 12.70 15.90
CA VAL A 178 -18.76 14.15 16.19
C VAL A 178 -20.20 14.65 16.32
N ILE A 179 -21.09 14.22 15.43
CA ILE A 179 -22.50 14.62 15.44
C ILE A 179 -23.21 14.04 16.67
N ASP A 180 -23.00 12.76 16.98
CA ASP A 180 -23.61 12.11 18.14
C ASP A 180 -23.21 12.81 19.45
N ARG A 181 -21.95 13.28 19.54
CA ARG A 181 -21.44 14.01 20.71
C ARG A 181 -21.89 15.47 20.77
N ARG A 182 -21.99 16.18 19.65
CA ARG A 182 -22.22 17.64 19.63
C ARG A 182 -23.69 18.02 19.46
N ASN A 183 -24.41 17.34 18.56
CA ASN A 183 -25.82 17.62 18.29
C ASN A 183 -26.48 16.44 17.57
N ARG A 184 -27.20 15.61 18.33
CA ARG A 184 -27.91 14.41 17.81
C ARG A 184 -29.16 14.75 16.98
N SER A 185 -29.62 15.99 17.03
CA SER A 185 -30.80 16.44 16.29
C SER A 185 -30.51 16.73 14.83
N ILE A 186 -29.25 16.66 14.39
CA ILE A 186 -28.88 16.82 12.98
C ILE A 186 -29.25 15.55 12.21
N GLU A 187 -30.07 15.72 11.19
CA GLU A 187 -30.43 14.66 10.26
C GLU A 187 -29.37 14.48 9.19
N LEU A 188 -29.05 13.22 8.88
CA LEU A 188 -27.98 12.87 7.95
C LEU A 188 -28.52 12.16 6.71
N VAL A 189 -28.14 12.67 5.54
CA VAL A 189 -28.49 12.06 4.24
C VAL A 189 -27.19 11.57 3.59
N LEU A 190 -26.97 10.26 3.61
CA LEU A 190 -25.75 9.65 3.08
C LEU A 190 -25.89 9.34 1.58
N GLU A 191 -24.97 9.87 0.79
CA GLU A 191 -24.75 9.48 -0.61
C GLU A 191 -23.40 8.75 -0.72
N PRO A 192 -23.41 7.43 -0.88
CA PRO A 192 -22.18 6.65 -0.91
C PRO A 192 -21.42 6.85 -2.23
N CYS A 193 -20.10 7.04 -2.15
CA CYS A 193 -19.24 7.07 -3.33
C CYS A 193 -17.80 6.63 -3.02
N ARG A 194 -17.05 6.28 -4.07
CA ARG A 194 -15.60 6.15 -4.02
C ARG A 194 -14.96 7.53 -3.88
N VAL A 195 -14.12 7.66 -2.85
CA VAL A 195 -13.40 8.90 -2.48
C VAL A 195 -11.91 8.86 -2.84
N GLN A 196 -11.45 7.74 -3.41
CA GLN A 196 -10.07 7.50 -3.81
C GLN A 196 -10.00 6.49 -4.96
N GLY A 197 -8.88 6.52 -5.70
CA GLY A 197 -8.65 5.67 -6.86
C GLY A 197 -9.16 6.28 -8.16
N GLU A 198 -8.91 5.57 -9.26
CA GLU A 198 -9.33 5.96 -10.61
C GLU A 198 -10.87 6.04 -10.69
N GLY A 199 -11.39 7.12 -11.30
CA GLY A 199 -12.83 7.38 -11.42
C GLY A 199 -13.51 7.98 -10.16
N ALA A 200 -12.80 8.15 -9.04
CA ALA A 200 -13.37 8.73 -7.83
C ALA A 200 -13.86 10.18 -8.02
N ALA A 201 -13.14 10.98 -8.82
CA ALA A 201 -13.51 12.37 -9.06
C ALA A 201 -14.89 12.49 -9.71
N ASP A 202 -15.15 11.72 -10.77
CA ASP A 202 -16.43 11.72 -11.48
C ASP A 202 -17.56 11.21 -10.58
N GLU A 203 -17.30 10.16 -9.81
CA GLU A 203 -18.28 9.59 -8.89
C GLU A 203 -18.66 10.56 -7.76
N MET A 204 -17.68 11.30 -7.21
CA MET A 204 -17.93 12.35 -6.22
C MET A 204 -18.76 13.50 -6.81
N VAL A 205 -18.46 13.91 -8.05
CA VAL A 205 -19.23 14.95 -8.75
C VAL A 205 -20.69 14.50 -8.96
N ASP A 206 -20.90 13.25 -9.38
CA ASP A 206 -22.24 12.71 -9.58
C ASP A 206 -23.01 12.54 -8.26
N ALA A 207 -22.33 12.13 -7.19
CA ALA A 207 -22.90 12.10 -5.84
C ALA A 207 -23.35 13.49 -5.37
N LEU A 208 -22.52 14.52 -5.57
CA LEU A 208 -22.88 15.90 -5.27
C LEU A 208 -24.08 16.37 -6.10
N ARG A 209 -24.17 16.01 -7.38
CA ARG A 209 -25.33 16.32 -8.24
C ARG A 209 -26.60 15.65 -7.72
N ARG A 210 -26.53 14.38 -7.32
CA ARG A 210 -27.68 13.65 -6.77
C ARG A 210 -28.19 14.27 -5.47
N LEU A 211 -27.32 14.61 -4.54
CA LEU A 211 -27.72 15.30 -3.31
C LEU A 211 -28.31 16.69 -3.55
N ASN A 212 -27.70 17.47 -4.45
CA ASN A 212 -28.26 18.78 -4.82
C ASN A 212 -29.66 18.61 -5.43
N HIS A 213 -29.85 17.69 -6.38
CA HIS A 213 -31.15 17.42 -6.99
C HIS A 213 -32.19 16.95 -5.98
N TRP A 214 -31.80 16.05 -5.08
CA TRP A 214 -32.65 15.61 -3.97
C TRP A 214 -33.06 16.79 -3.09
N SER A 215 -32.12 17.66 -2.72
CA SER A 215 -32.38 18.84 -1.90
C SER A 215 -33.36 19.83 -2.53
N HIS A 216 -33.37 19.98 -3.86
CA HIS A 216 -34.30 20.89 -4.56
C HIS A 216 -35.73 20.32 -4.66
N LYS A 217 -35.90 19.01 -4.52
CA LYS A 217 -37.19 18.33 -4.66
C LYS A 217 -37.93 18.07 -3.35
N ASN A 218 -37.22 18.12 -2.23
CA ASN A 218 -37.79 17.89 -0.91
C ASN A 218 -38.12 19.23 -0.25
N TRP A 219 -39.24 19.26 0.49
CA TRP A 219 -39.65 20.43 1.26
C TRP A 219 -38.62 20.79 2.35
N ASP A 220 -37.95 19.76 2.87
CA ASP A 220 -36.88 19.86 3.84
C ASP A 220 -35.52 19.72 3.12
N ALA A 221 -35.03 20.84 2.59
CA ALA A 221 -33.75 20.92 1.89
C ALA A 221 -32.54 20.62 2.79
N LEU A 222 -31.39 20.31 2.19
CA LEU A 222 -30.12 20.19 2.89
C LEU A 222 -29.57 21.59 3.20
N ASP A 223 -29.09 21.79 4.43
CA ASP A 223 -28.44 23.04 4.82
C ASP A 223 -27.01 23.12 4.30
N LEU A 224 -26.33 21.96 4.27
CA LEU A 224 -24.98 21.82 3.72
C LEU A 224 -24.73 20.38 3.26
N ILE A 225 -23.72 20.23 2.40
CA ILE A 225 -23.19 18.92 2.00
C ILE A 225 -21.74 18.83 2.46
N LEU A 226 -21.43 17.75 3.16
CA LEU A 226 -20.11 17.40 3.62
C LEU A 226 -19.52 16.33 2.69
N LEU A 227 -18.53 16.70 1.89
CA LEU A 227 -17.70 15.75 1.13
C LEU A 227 -16.49 15.36 1.98
N THR A 228 -16.37 14.09 2.34
CA THR A 228 -15.25 13.60 3.17
C THR A 228 -14.49 12.48 2.47
N ARG A 229 -13.18 12.45 2.68
CA ARG A 229 -12.32 11.32 2.31
C ARG A 229 -11.62 10.78 3.54
N GLY A 230 -11.50 9.46 3.64
CA GLY A 230 -10.67 8.81 4.64
C GLY A 230 -9.20 9.08 4.36
N GLY A 231 -8.45 9.42 5.40
CA GLY A 231 -7.00 9.59 5.38
C GLY A 231 -6.42 9.05 6.68
#